data_AF-A0A2G9PVF2-F1
#
_entry.id   AF-A0A2G9PVF2-F1
#
_cell.length_a   1.000
_cell.length_b   1.000
_cell.length_c   1.000
_cell.angle_alpha   90.00
_cell.angle_beta   90.00
_cell.angle_gamma   90.00
#
_symmetry.space_group_name_H-M   'P 1'
#
loop_
_entity.id
_entity.type
_entity.pdbx_description
1 polymer ?
#
loop_
_entity_poly.entity_id
_entity_poly.type
_entity_poly.pdbx_seq_one_letter_code
_entity_poly.pdbx_strand_id
1 'polypeptide(L)' 'METTTIAIKKELREKIIEFGLKGETYSDIIERILESAKKRQIQDLLMDEKGFVPVKDALERAKAKWQK' A
#
# COMPACT_ATOMS: atom_id res chain seq x y z
N MET A 1 27.59 1.25 -5.30
CA MET A 1 26.20 1.74 -5.32
C MET A 1 26.25 3.25 -5.34
N GLU A 2 25.56 3.87 -6.29
CA GLU A 2 25.39 5.32 -6.30
C GLU A 2 24.38 5.72 -5.23
N THR A 3 24.71 6.74 -4.45
CA THR A 3 23.82 7.28 -3.42
C THR A 3 23.19 8.56 -3.93
N THR A 4 21.89 8.74 -3.69
CA THR A 4 21.18 9.98 -3.99
C THR A 4 20.68 10.64 -2.72
N THR A 5 20.52 11.95 -2.76
CA THR A 5 19.98 12.72 -1.63
C THR A 5 18.46 12.85 -1.78
N ILE A 6 17.71 12.47 -0.75
CA ILE A 6 16.26 12.61 -0.71
C ILE A 6 15.89 13.62 0.37
N ALA A 7 15.18 14.68 -0.01
CA ALA A 7 14.62 15.63 0.93
C ALA A 7 13.31 15.08 1.51
N ILE A 8 13.25 14.91 2.83
CA ILE A 8 12.05 14.46 3.55
C ILE A 8 11.84 15.31 4.80
N LYS A 9 10.61 15.33 5.32
CA LYS A 9 10.29 15.99 6.59
C LYS A 9 11.08 15.34 7.73
N LYS A 10 11.53 16.15 8.69
CA LYS A 10 12.30 15.68 9.86
C LYS A 10 11.55 14.61 10.66
N GLU A 11 10.26 14.84 10.91
CA GLU A 11 9.38 13.89 11.61
C GLU A 11 9.26 12.55 10.89
N LEU A 12 9.24 12.55 9.55
CA LEU A 12 9.19 11.33 8.76
C LEU A 12 10.51 10.55 8.86
N ARG A 13 11.64 11.24 8.84
CA ARG A 13 12.96 10.63 9.05
C ARG A 13 13.05 9.95 10.41
N GLU A 14 12.56 10.61 11.47
CA GLU A 14 12.54 10.06 12.83
C GLU A 14 11.70 8.78 12.89
N LYS A 15 10.49 8.80 12.30
CA LYS A 15 9.63 7.60 12.19
C LYS A 15 10.29 6.46 11.43
N ILE A 16 11.03 6.75 10.35
CA ILE A 16 11.74 5.69 9.61
C ILE A 16 12.83 5.06 10.48
N ILE A 17 13.58 5.86 11.25
CA ILE A 17 14.64 5.36 12.14
C ILE A 17 14.07 4.44 13.23
N GLU A 18 12.86 4.69 13.73
CA GLU A 18 12.19 3.82 14.72
C GLU A 18 12.02 2.38 14.24
N PHE A 19 11.97 2.14 12.93
CA PHE A 19 11.88 0.79 12.38
C PHE A 19 13.23 0.06 12.33
N GLY A 20 14.34 0.76 12.55
CA GLY A 20 15.70 0.22 12.41
C GLY A 20 16.09 -0.78 13.50
N LEU A 21 16.76 -1.85 13.08
CA LEU A 21 17.41 -2.81 13.99
C LEU A 21 18.89 -2.44 14.19
N LYS A 22 19.51 -2.97 15.26
CA LYS A 22 20.92 -2.70 15.55
C LYS A 22 21.80 -3.16 14.38
N GLY A 23 22.50 -2.20 13.76
CA GLY A 23 23.41 -2.45 12.64
C GLY A 23 22.79 -2.29 11.25
N GLU A 24 21.49 -2.00 11.13
CA GLU A 24 20.87 -1.64 9.84
C GLU A 24 21.24 -0.22 9.42
N THR A 25 21.46 -0.03 8.13
CA THR A 25 21.57 1.29 7.51
C THR A 25 20.19 1.84 7.19
N TYR A 26 20.12 3.16 6.95
CA TYR A 26 18.87 3.81 6.55
C TYR A 26 18.30 3.25 5.23
N SER A 27 19.17 2.87 4.30
CA SER A 27 18.77 2.23 3.04
C SER A 27 18.13 0.87 3.29
N ASP A 28 18.69 0.04 4.18
CA ASP A 28 18.15 -1.28 4.51
C ASP A 28 16.73 -1.19 5.07
N ILE A 29 16.50 -0.19 5.93
CA ILE A 29 15.17 0.07 6.51
C ILE A 29 14.18 0.43 5.41
N ILE A 30 14.56 1.34 4.50
CA ILE A 30 13.69 1.77 3.40
C ILE A 30 13.37 0.60 2.46
N GLU A 31 14.37 -0.21 2.09
CA GLU A 31 14.17 -1.37 1.24
C GLU A 31 13.22 -2.39 1.88
N ARG A 32 13.37 -2.65 3.18
CA ARG A 32 12.48 -3.55 3.93
C ARG A 32 11.05 -3.03 3.98
N ILE A 33 10.86 -1.73 4.22
CA ILE A 33 9.54 -1.10 4.20
C ILE A 33 8.92 -1.21 2.81
N LEU A 34 9.70 -0.94 1.75
CA LEU A 34 9.25 -1.01 0.37
C LEU A 34 8.82 -2.44 -0.01
N GLU A 35 9.59 -3.44 0.39
CA GLU A 35 9.26 -4.85 0.13
C GLU A 35 7.99 -5.29 0.86
N SER A 36 7.81 -4.85 2.11
CA SER A 36 6.56 -5.10 2.83
C SER A 36 5.36 -4.41 2.16
N ALA A 37 5.54 -3.20 1.64
CA ALA A 37 4.49 -2.48 0.93
C ALA A 37 4.09 -3.19 -0.37
N LYS A 38 5.07 -3.66 -1.17
CA LYS A 38 4.81 -4.44 -2.39
C LYS A 38 3.99 -5.70 -2.09
N LYS A 39 4.33 -6.42 -1.02
CA LYS A 39 3.60 -7.64 -0.61
C LYS A 39 2.15 -7.34 -0.22
N ARG A 40 1.89 -6.17 0.37
CA ARG A 40 0.54 -5.74 0.78
C ARG A 40 -0.23 -5.02 -0.33
N GLN A 41 0.43 -4.58 -1.40
CA GLN A 41 -0.19 -3.81 -2.48
C GLN A 41 -1.46 -4.47 -3.05
N ILE A 42 -1.44 -5.79 -3.27
CA ILE A 42 -2.61 -6.53 -3.76
C ILE A 42 -3.71 -6.57 -2.70
N GLN A 43 -3.36 -6.75 -1.43
CA GLN A 43 -4.33 -6.75 -0.34
C GLN A 43 -4.99 -5.38 -0.20
N ASP A 44 -4.21 -4.32 -0.23
CA ASP A 44 -4.72 -2.93 -0.15
C ASP A 44 -5.63 -2.60 -1.33
N LEU A 45 -5.33 -3.13 -2.52
CA LEU A 45 -6.18 -2.98 -3.70
C LEU A 45 -7.50 -3.76 -3.57
N LEU A 46 -7.45 -5.01 -3.09
CA LEU A 46 -8.62 -5.88 -3.03
C LEU A 46 -9.56 -5.53 -1.86
N MET A 47 -9.02 -4.96 -0.79
CA MET A 47 -9.77 -4.60 0.42
C MET A 47 -10.20 -3.13 0.42
N ASP A 48 -10.06 -2.41 -0.69
CA ASP A 48 -10.56 -1.04 -0.80
C ASP A 48 -12.10 -1.03 -0.75
N GLU A 49 -12.65 -0.38 0.28
CA GLU A 49 -14.09 -0.18 0.46
C GLU A 49 -14.62 0.99 -0.40
N LYS A 50 -13.82 1.57 -1.27
CA LYS A 50 -14.25 2.60 -2.22
C LYS A 50 -14.57 1.98 -3.58
N GLY A 51 -15.63 2.47 -4.21
CA GLY A 51 -15.97 2.10 -5.59
C GLY A 51 -16.50 0.66 -5.76
N PHE A 52 -16.88 -0.03 -4.68
CA PHE A 52 -17.54 -1.32 -4.77
C PHE A 52 -19.06 -1.18 -5.00
N VAL A 53 -19.66 -2.22 -5.56
CA VAL A 53 -21.11 -2.37 -5.64
C VAL A 53 -21.50 -3.56 -4.77
N PRO A 54 -22.42 -3.41 -3.80
CA PRO A 54 -22.93 -4.55 -3.04
C PRO A 54 -23.48 -5.64 -3.95
N VAL A 55 -23.27 -6.90 -3.57
CA VAL A 55 -23.68 -8.07 -4.37
C VAL A 55 -25.17 -8.01 -4.74
N LYS A 56 -26.01 -7.53 -3.82
CA LYS A 56 -27.45 -7.35 -4.03
C LYS A 56 -27.73 -6.40 -5.21
N ASP A 57 -27.13 -5.22 -5.17
CA ASP A 57 -27.32 -4.19 -6.19
C ASP A 57 -26.75 -4.63 -7.55
N ALA A 58 -25.63 -5.36 -7.54
CA ALA A 58 -25.05 -5.95 -8.74
C ALA A 58 -25.99 -6.98 -9.39
N LEU A 59 -26.61 -7.84 -8.58
CA LEU A 59 -27.58 -8.85 -9.06
C LEU A 59 -28.84 -8.19 -9.62
N GLU A 60 -29.35 -7.13 -8.97
CA GLU A 60 -30.51 -6.39 -9.47
C GLU A 60 -30.22 -5.73 -10.82
N ARG A 61 -29.04 -5.09 -10.97
CA ARG A 61 -28.60 -4.50 -12.25
C ARG A 61 -28.46 -5.54 -13.35
N ALA A 62 -27.85 -6.70 -13.04
CA ALA A 62 -27.66 -7.76 -14.02
C ALA A 62 -29.01 -8.35 -14.49
N LYS A 63 -29.93 -8.60 -13.54
CA LYS A 63 -31.29 -9.05 -13.86
C LYS A 63 -32.04 -8.06 -14.72
N ALA A 64 -31.99 -6.76 -14.39
CA ALA A 64 -32.64 -5.70 -15.17
C ALA A 64 -32.08 -5.59 -16.60
N LYS A 65 -30.76 -5.76 -16.76
CA LYS A 65 -30.10 -5.64 -18.07
C LYS A 65 -30.36 -6.84 -18.99
N TRP A 66 -30.56 -8.04 -18.43
CA TRP A 66 -30.77 -9.29 -19.17
C TRP A 66 -32.18 -9.85 -19.01
N GLN A 67 -33.17 -8.98 -18.83
CA GLN A 67 -34.56 -9.39 -19.04
C GLN A 67 -34.75 -9.69 -20.53
N LYS A 68 -34.86 -10.98 -20.84
CA LYS A 68 -35.39 -11.46 -22.13
C LYS A 68 -36.88 -11.14 -22.23
#